data_AF-A0A101R296-F1
#
_entry.id   AF-A0A101R296-F1
#
_cell.length_a   1.000
_cell.length_b   1.000
_cell.length_c   1.000
_cell.angle_alpha   90.00
_cell.angle_beta   90.00
_cell.angle_gamma   90.00
#
_symmetry.space_group_name_H-M   'P 1'
#
loop_
_entity.id
_entity.type
_entity.pdbx_description
1 polymer ?
#
loop_
_entity_poly.entity_id
_entity_poly.type
_entity_poly.pdbx_seq_one_letter_code
_entity_poly.pdbx_strand_id
1 'polypeptide(L)'
;MAAYLYDRLVTEDEYRQRIRRHRPSSLLPLIAAAAARYSTPERPQPWLESPSLKYTPWALADAARVSLAYGTEHLRSEATERDLLEILAAYSSLKEPTLHGTDEDAVRLRDFMMRLGGEQMAFQAPEFASLARTAALYLHTRFPAHRQPRCMVSGWDTEVFGCPLPDYVGTAQLLWGCALLNAGRFDPALYDSPDGEKFDRTVSRDTVLRVIERHFATDVASVKAAEKHTTQNLARVAGGKAAQLRRFTYNPLLGRPAVTGLGPGLLCPSPQLVWRKATPSGIYHTGREHFGPDFLQETGYLFEEYVGRQLRLIPDVDVISEITYRVKRNELQSVDWFVVFDDLVLLVEVKSMMPTENARLGLELGVAETDSKLARAFRQVNATSAQIDQRHPAFAEIPTDRPRQALIVTLEPFPVANANLPHLNLPTADIPTTVVAAHEVERLVTLTDTTPSSLLLDRAADPERSTWALNECLNGHENSLNPILVQGWASYPWASGRLEPGPRTVL
;
A
#
# COMPACT_ATOMS: atom_id res chain seq x y z
N MET A 1 3.14 20.07 26.89
CA MET A 1 1.76 20.08 27.42
C MET A 1 0.73 19.33 26.56
N ALA A 2 1.00 18.96 25.29
CA ALA A 2 -0.02 18.32 24.44
C ALA A 2 -0.10 16.78 24.50
N ALA A 3 0.87 16.09 25.13
CA ALA A 3 0.81 14.64 25.33
C ALA A 3 -0.35 14.18 26.25
N TYR A 4 -0.95 15.10 27.03
CA TYR A 4 -1.97 14.83 28.05
C TYR A 4 -3.26 15.65 27.85
N LEU A 5 -3.70 15.89 26.61
CA LEU A 5 -4.97 16.59 26.37
C LEU A 5 -6.20 15.75 26.77
N TYR A 6 -6.02 14.43 26.92
CA TYR A 6 -7.09 13.52 27.33
C TYR A 6 -6.58 12.48 28.33
N ASP A 7 -7.18 12.47 29.52
CA ASP A 7 -7.00 11.42 30.53
C ASP A 7 -8.02 10.27 30.36
N ARG A 8 -8.83 10.31 29.29
CA ARG A 8 -9.87 9.33 29.00
C ARG A 8 -10.01 9.03 27.51
N LEU A 9 -10.63 7.90 27.20
CA LEU A 9 -10.99 7.54 25.82
C LEU A 9 -12.08 8.47 25.26
N VAL A 10 -11.98 8.73 23.95
CA VAL A 10 -12.89 9.56 23.17
C VAL A 10 -13.82 8.66 22.33
N THR A 11 -15.10 8.98 22.28
CA THR A 11 -16.06 8.26 21.42
C THR A 11 -16.02 8.78 19.99
N GLU A 12 -16.44 7.96 19.03
CA GLU A 12 -16.57 8.40 17.64
C GLU A 12 -17.50 9.62 17.50
N ASP A 13 -18.58 9.67 18.27
CA ASP A 13 -19.46 10.84 18.25
C ASP A 13 -18.77 12.09 18.79
N GLU A 14 -18.08 11.99 19.93
CA GLU A 14 -17.34 13.12 20.50
C GLU A 14 -16.29 13.67 19.51
N TYR A 15 -15.52 12.78 18.86
CA TYR A 15 -14.55 13.15 17.84
C TYR A 15 -15.20 13.87 16.65
N ARG A 16 -16.30 13.31 16.10
CA ARG A 16 -17.05 13.96 15.01
C ARG A 16 -17.59 15.32 15.43
N GLN A 17 -18.16 15.44 16.64
CA GLN A 17 -18.69 16.72 17.12
C GLN A 17 -17.60 17.77 17.26
N ARG A 18 -16.38 17.39 17.67
CA ARG A 18 -15.23 18.32 17.72
C ARG A 18 -14.90 18.87 16.34
N ILE A 19 -14.77 18.01 15.34
CA ILE A 19 -14.52 18.43 13.95
C ILE A 19 -15.66 19.31 13.43
N ARG A 20 -16.92 18.91 13.70
CA ARG A 20 -18.12 19.62 13.23
C ARG A 20 -18.31 21.00 13.84
N ARG A 21 -17.56 21.39 14.88
CA ARG A 21 -17.59 22.75 15.45
C ARG A 21 -16.98 23.80 14.51
N HIS A 22 -16.15 23.37 13.58
CA HIS A 22 -15.42 24.26 12.69
C HIS A 22 -15.97 24.22 11.26
N ARG A 23 -15.84 25.34 10.55
CA ARG A 23 -16.18 25.43 9.13
C ARG A 23 -15.22 24.57 8.30
N PRO A 24 -15.69 23.69 7.40
CA PRO A 24 -14.82 22.95 6.48
C PRO A 24 -13.88 23.87 5.68
N SER A 25 -14.38 25.02 5.21
CA SER A 25 -13.59 26.06 4.53
C SER A 25 -12.39 26.60 5.33
N SER A 26 -12.41 26.49 6.66
CA SER A 26 -11.32 26.92 7.55
C SER A 26 -10.43 25.74 7.99
N LEU A 27 -11.04 24.60 8.31
CA LEU A 27 -10.35 23.44 8.88
C LEU A 27 -9.60 22.64 7.81
N LEU A 28 -10.18 22.45 6.62
CA LEU A 28 -9.54 21.65 5.58
C LEU A 28 -8.25 22.27 5.05
N PRO A 29 -8.16 23.60 4.78
CA PRO A 29 -6.89 24.22 4.44
C PRO A 29 -5.83 24.06 5.54
N LEU A 30 -6.23 24.14 6.81
CA LEU A 30 -5.33 23.94 7.94
C LEU A 30 -4.80 22.50 8.00
N ILE A 31 -5.67 21.51 7.79
CA ILE A 31 -5.28 20.09 7.69
C ILE A 31 -4.29 19.90 6.53
N ALA A 32 -4.59 20.45 5.36
CA ALA A 32 -3.77 20.31 4.16
C ALA A 32 -2.38 20.96 4.33
N ALA A 33 -2.33 22.14 4.94
CA ALA A 33 -1.08 22.83 5.27
C ALA A 33 -0.25 22.06 6.29
N ALA A 34 -0.88 21.49 7.31
CA ALA A 34 -0.20 20.67 8.30
C ALA A 34 0.31 19.36 7.69
N ALA A 35 -0.48 18.72 6.81
CA ALA A 35 -0.03 17.55 6.07
C ALA A 35 1.19 17.90 5.23
N ALA A 36 1.14 18.93 4.39
CA ALA A 36 2.30 19.39 3.62
C ALA A 36 3.55 19.64 4.48
N ARG A 37 3.38 20.30 5.64
CA ARG A 37 4.47 20.60 6.59
C ARG A 37 5.15 19.36 7.18
N TYR A 38 4.39 18.30 7.47
CA TYR A 38 4.87 17.08 8.14
C TYR A 38 4.97 15.86 7.23
N SER A 39 5.09 16.10 5.91
CA SER A 39 5.15 15.05 4.87
C SER A 39 6.34 15.23 3.92
N THR A 40 7.37 15.95 4.36
CA THR A 40 8.52 16.33 3.55
C THR A 40 9.31 15.08 3.09
N PRO A 41 9.49 14.87 1.77
CA PRO A 41 10.05 13.62 1.21
C PRO A 41 11.56 13.43 1.46
N GLU A 42 12.24 14.42 2.03
CA GLU A 42 13.68 14.37 2.31
C GLU A 42 14.03 13.51 3.52
N ARG A 43 13.05 13.08 4.32
CA ARG A 43 13.27 12.26 5.52
C ARG A 43 12.33 11.06 5.53
N PRO A 44 12.79 9.87 5.96
CA PRO A 44 11.87 8.78 6.26
C PRO A 44 10.96 9.18 7.43
N GLN A 45 9.65 9.07 7.23
CA GLN A 45 8.62 9.30 8.26
C GLN A 45 8.72 10.67 8.98
N PRO A 46 8.67 11.80 8.24
CA PRO A 46 8.87 13.15 8.80
C PRO A 46 7.82 13.55 9.85
N TRP A 47 6.66 12.89 9.85
CA TRP A 47 5.60 13.08 10.84
C TRP A 47 6.02 12.65 12.27
N LEU A 48 7.09 11.86 12.43
CA LEU A 48 7.70 11.56 13.73
C LEU A 48 8.32 12.78 14.40
N GLU A 49 8.55 13.86 13.68
CA GLU A 49 9.02 15.13 14.25
C GLU A 49 7.86 16.10 14.55
N SER A 50 6.62 15.68 14.28
CA SER A 50 5.46 16.53 14.50
C SER A 50 5.19 16.79 15.98
N PRO A 51 4.59 17.94 16.33
CA PRO A 51 4.28 18.27 17.72
C PRO A 51 3.50 17.15 18.41
N SER A 52 4.09 16.60 19.48
CA SER A 52 3.53 15.50 20.27
C SER A 52 3.20 14.23 19.46
N LEU A 53 3.80 14.04 18.29
CA LEU A 53 3.58 12.90 17.39
C LEU A 53 2.12 12.76 16.93
N LYS A 54 1.39 13.88 16.78
CA LYS A 54 -0.05 13.87 16.48
C LYS A 54 -0.40 14.14 15.01
N TYR A 55 0.48 14.76 14.24
CA TYR A 55 0.22 15.09 12.83
C TYR A 55 0.57 13.92 11.92
N THR A 56 -0.02 12.77 12.21
CA THR A 56 0.18 11.57 11.39
C THR A 56 -0.66 11.66 10.11
N PRO A 57 -0.18 11.14 8.97
CA PRO A 57 -0.92 11.20 7.71
C PRO A 57 -2.32 10.58 7.78
N TRP A 58 -2.47 9.46 8.51
CA TRP A 58 -3.76 8.78 8.68
C TRP A 58 -4.75 9.59 9.54
N ALA A 59 -4.28 10.25 10.60
CA ALA A 59 -5.15 11.09 11.44
C ALA A 59 -5.62 12.34 10.68
N LEU A 60 -4.72 12.97 9.89
CA LEU A 60 -5.08 14.10 9.03
C LEU A 60 -6.07 13.69 7.93
N ALA A 61 -5.84 12.55 7.29
CA ALA A 61 -6.75 12.01 6.27
C ALA A 61 -8.14 11.69 6.84
N ASP A 62 -8.23 11.17 8.05
CA ASP A 62 -9.50 10.90 8.72
C ASP A 62 -10.20 12.19 9.18
N ALA A 63 -9.47 13.16 9.75
CA ALA A 63 -10.03 14.45 10.12
C ALA A 63 -10.60 15.19 8.89
N ALA A 64 -9.91 15.11 7.75
CA ALA A 64 -10.39 15.66 6.48
C ALA A 64 -11.66 14.95 6.00
N ARG A 65 -11.67 13.62 6.02
CA ARG A 65 -12.85 12.80 5.68
C ARG A 65 -14.06 13.19 6.53
N VAL A 66 -13.90 13.29 7.84
CA VAL A 66 -15.00 13.64 8.75
C VAL A 66 -15.47 15.07 8.53
N SER A 67 -14.55 16.03 8.31
CA SER A 67 -14.89 17.41 8.00
C SER A 67 -15.72 17.52 6.71
N LEU A 68 -15.31 16.82 5.65
CA LEU A 68 -16.03 16.78 4.37
C LEU A 68 -17.39 16.10 4.50
N ALA A 69 -17.45 14.94 5.14
CA ALA A 69 -18.66 14.12 5.17
C ALA A 69 -19.73 14.65 6.15
N TYR A 70 -19.32 15.23 7.28
CA TYR A 70 -20.25 15.60 8.36
C TYR A 70 -20.24 17.09 8.72
N GLY A 71 -19.30 17.87 8.17
CA GLY A 71 -19.19 19.30 8.38
C GLY A 71 -20.22 20.14 7.62
N THR A 72 -20.35 21.40 8.06
CA THR A 72 -21.21 22.43 7.49
C THR A 72 -20.59 23.81 7.70
N GLU A 73 -20.81 24.73 6.76
CA GLU A 73 -20.35 26.12 6.87
C GLU A 73 -21.19 26.94 7.86
N HIS A 74 -22.44 26.53 8.09
CA HIS A 74 -23.41 27.32 8.85
C HIS A 74 -23.23 27.20 10.37
N LEU A 75 -23.22 28.35 11.06
CA LEU A 75 -23.16 28.44 12.53
C LEU A 75 -21.98 27.67 13.14
N ARG A 76 -20.80 27.79 12.52
CA ARG A 76 -19.53 27.18 12.94
C ARG A 76 -18.44 28.23 13.09
N SER A 77 -17.46 27.92 13.93
CA SER A 77 -16.28 28.76 14.17
C SER A 77 -15.20 28.52 13.12
N GLU A 78 -14.29 29.49 12.96
CA GLU A 78 -13.03 29.26 12.25
C GLU A 78 -12.15 28.28 13.05
N ALA A 79 -11.34 27.46 12.37
CA ALA A 79 -10.37 26.57 13.00
C ALA A 79 -9.01 27.24 13.18
N THR A 80 -8.34 26.96 14.30
CA THR A 80 -6.96 27.37 14.59
C THR A 80 -6.02 26.15 14.63
N GLU A 81 -4.70 26.37 14.56
CA GLU A 81 -3.71 25.28 14.72
C GLU A 81 -3.89 24.50 16.03
N ARG A 82 -4.30 25.19 17.10
CA ARG A 82 -4.63 24.58 18.39
C ARG A 82 -5.83 23.64 18.29
N ASP A 83 -6.90 24.07 17.61
CA ASP A 83 -8.09 23.23 17.41
C ASP A 83 -7.73 21.97 16.62
N LEU A 84 -6.90 22.09 15.57
CA LEU A 84 -6.42 20.94 14.83
C LEU A 84 -5.62 19.98 15.72
N LEU A 85 -4.70 20.49 16.55
CA LEU A 85 -3.97 19.65 17.50
C LEU A 85 -4.91 18.94 18.49
N GLU A 86 -5.95 19.62 18.99
CA GLU A 86 -6.95 19.03 19.88
C GLU A 86 -7.79 17.94 19.18
N ILE A 87 -8.08 18.10 17.89
CA ILE A 87 -8.75 17.10 17.02
C ILE A 87 -7.84 15.87 16.84
N LEU A 88 -6.56 16.07 16.53
CA LEU A 88 -5.61 14.97 16.33
C LEU A 88 -5.25 14.24 17.63
N ALA A 89 -5.24 14.97 18.75
CA ALA A 89 -5.17 14.36 20.07
C ALA A 89 -6.41 13.52 20.37
N ALA A 90 -7.61 14.01 20.02
CA ALA A 90 -8.85 13.24 20.15
C ALA A 90 -8.83 11.96 19.31
N TYR A 91 -8.32 12.04 18.08
CA TYR A 91 -8.11 10.89 17.20
C TYR A 91 -7.24 9.81 17.85
N SER A 92 -6.11 10.22 18.43
CA SER A 92 -5.18 9.31 19.12
C SER A 92 -5.82 8.64 20.35
N SER A 93 -6.82 9.29 20.95
CA SER A 93 -7.54 8.80 22.13
C SER A 93 -8.86 8.11 21.80
N LEU A 94 -9.17 7.89 20.51
CA LEU A 94 -10.39 7.20 20.10
C LEU A 94 -10.46 5.78 20.68
N LYS A 95 -11.61 5.46 21.28
CA LYS A 95 -11.88 4.14 21.86
C LYS A 95 -11.74 3.05 20.78
N GLU A 96 -10.93 2.05 21.09
CA GLU A 96 -10.79 0.86 20.25
C GLU A 96 -11.85 -0.19 20.64
N PRO A 97 -12.68 -0.68 19.71
CA PRO A 97 -13.82 -1.54 20.04
C PRO A 97 -13.43 -2.92 20.60
N THR A 98 -12.32 -3.51 20.16
CA THR A 98 -11.87 -4.83 20.58
C THR A 98 -11.07 -4.83 21.88
N LEU A 99 -10.36 -3.78 22.27
CA LEU A 99 -9.62 -3.77 23.55
C LEU A 99 -10.53 -3.84 24.80
N HIS A 100 -11.85 -3.70 24.63
CA HIS A 100 -12.83 -3.68 25.73
C HIS A 100 -14.00 -4.66 25.55
N GLY A 101 -13.88 -5.63 24.64
CA GLY A 101 -14.88 -6.67 24.38
C GLY A 101 -14.77 -7.91 25.29
N THR A 102 -15.70 -8.86 25.14
CA THR A 102 -15.72 -10.14 25.87
C THR A 102 -14.98 -11.28 25.16
N ASP A 103 -14.42 -11.02 23.97
CA ASP A 103 -13.71 -12.01 23.17
C ASP A 103 -12.38 -12.42 23.84
N GLU A 104 -11.80 -13.54 23.40
CA GLU A 104 -10.48 -13.98 23.86
C GLU A 104 -9.40 -12.91 23.57
N ASP A 105 -8.44 -12.73 24.49
CA ASP A 105 -7.41 -11.67 24.39
C ASP A 105 -6.67 -11.69 23.05
N ALA A 106 -6.44 -12.88 22.51
CA ALA A 106 -5.70 -13.08 21.30
C ALA A 106 -6.47 -12.69 20.03
N VAL A 107 -7.79 -12.93 19.99
CA VAL A 107 -8.70 -12.44 18.93
C VAL A 107 -8.70 -10.92 18.92
N ARG A 108 -8.79 -10.31 20.11
CA ARG A 108 -8.76 -8.85 20.26
C ARG A 108 -7.45 -8.25 19.76
N LEU A 109 -6.32 -8.87 20.08
CA LEU A 109 -5.01 -8.42 19.60
C LEU A 109 -4.88 -8.54 18.07
N ARG A 110 -5.33 -9.66 17.47
CA ARG A 110 -5.35 -9.84 16.01
C ARG A 110 -6.16 -8.76 15.31
N ASP A 111 -7.40 -8.54 15.76
CA ASP A 111 -8.29 -7.56 15.12
C ASP A 111 -7.77 -6.14 15.27
N PHE A 112 -7.20 -5.81 16.44
CA PHE A 112 -6.50 -4.56 16.68
C PHE A 112 -5.33 -4.35 15.72
N MET A 113 -4.46 -5.36 15.56
CA MET A 113 -3.30 -5.29 14.68
C MET A 113 -3.70 -5.22 13.19
N MET A 114 -4.75 -5.92 12.77
CA MET A 114 -5.29 -5.83 11.40
C MET A 114 -5.77 -4.41 11.09
N ARG A 115 -6.49 -3.77 12.04
CA ARG A 115 -7.00 -2.41 11.88
C ARG A 115 -5.87 -1.39 11.85
N LEU A 116 -4.97 -1.44 12.83
CA LEU A 116 -3.84 -0.50 12.87
C LEU A 116 -2.88 -0.69 11.70
N GLY A 117 -2.54 -1.93 11.36
CA GLY A 117 -1.68 -2.23 10.22
C GLY A 117 -2.30 -1.74 8.91
N GLY A 118 -3.60 -2.02 8.69
CA GLY A 118 -4.32 -1.58 7.50
C GLY A 118 -4.51 -0.06 7.38
N GLU A 119 -4.51 0.66 8.51
CA GLU A 119 -4.61 2.13 8.55
C GLU A 119 -3.24 2.80 8.38
N GLN A 120 -2.22 2.37 9.13
CA GLN A 120 -0.96 3.08 9.29
C GLN A 120 0.11 2.64 8.28
N MET A 121 0.30 1.33 8.07
CA MET A 121 1.43 0.83 7.28
C MET A 121 1.36 1.27 5.81
N ALA A 122 0.16 1.52 5.29
CA ALA A 122 -0.02 2.04 3.94
C ALA A 122 0.56 3.45 3.74
N PHE A 123 0.81 4.21 4.81
CA PHE A 123 1.48 5.51 4.77
C PHE A 123 2.99 5.42 5.06
N GLN A 124 3.51 4.22 5.31
CA GLN A 124 4.92 3.97 5.62
C GLN A 124 5.65 3.27 4.47
N ALA A 125 4.94 2.96 3.37
CA ALA A 125 5.55 2.41 2.16
C ALA A 125 6.51 3.44 1.53
N PRO A 126 7.73 3.03 1.11
CA PRO A 126 8.67 3.95 0.49
C PRO A 126 8.08 4.55 -0.78
N GLU A 127 8.02 5.89 -0.86
CA GLU A 127 7.36 6.60 -1.94
C GLU A 127 7.96 6.19 -3.29
N PHE A 128 9.23 6.54 -3.53
CA PHE A 128 9.93 6.34 -4.80
C PHE A 128 9.86 4.90 -5.31
N ALA A 129 10.15 3.93 -4.45
CA ALA A 129 10.09 2.52 -4.79
C ALA A 129 8.68 2.11 -5.26
N SER A 130 7.64 2.70 -4.68
CA SER A 130 6.26 2.37 -5.01
C SER A 130 5.82 2.87 -6.39
N LEU A 131 6.25 4.06 -6.83
CA LEU A 131 6.01 4.48 -8.22
C LEU A 131 6.90 3.74 -9.21
N ALA A 132 8.19 3.56 -8.88
CA ALA A 132 9.08 2.76 -9.70
C ALA A 132 8.52 1.34 -9.93
N ARG A 133 7.91 0.73 -8.90
CA ARG A 133 7.21 -0.55 -8.98
C ARG A 133 6.02 -0.51 -9.93
N THR A 134 5.26 0.58 -10.00
CA THR A 134 4.17 0.73 -10.97
C THR A 134 4.69 0.56 -12.40
N ALA A 135 5.73 1.30 -12.80
CA ALA A 135 6.32 1.12 -14.12
C ALA A 135 6.94 -0.28 -14.27
N ALA A 136 7.71 -0.74 -13.28
CA ALA A 136 8.38 -2.02 -13.35
C ALA A 136 7.39 -3.18 -13.57
N LEU A 137 6.25 -3.16 -12.88
CA LEU A 137 5.19 -4.16 -12.98
C LEU A 137 4.37 -4.03 -14.27
N TYR A 138 3.83 -2.86 -14.58
CA TYR A 138 2.82 -2.71 -15.63
C TYR A 138 3.38 -2.33 -17.00
N LEU A 139 4.61 -1.79 -17.08
CA LEU A 139 5.25 -1.39 -18.35
C LEU A 139 6.38 -2.33 -18.76
N HIS A 140 7.17 -2.81 -17.80
CA HIS A 140 8.40 -3.54 -18.09
C HIS A 140 8.32 -5.05 -17.89
N THR A 141 7.36 -5.54 -17.10
CA THR A 141 7.13 -6.98 -16.97
C THR A 141 6.29 -7.48 -18.14
N ARG A 142 6.74 -8.57 -18.75
CA ARG A 142 6.01 -9.23 -19.84
C ARG A 142 5.09 -10.30 -19.28
N PHE A 143 3.96 -10.53 -19.94
CA PHE A 143 3.14 -11.69 -19.66
C PHE A 143 3.92 -13.00 -19.89
N PRO A 144 3.64 -14.07 -19.11
CA PRO A 144 4.18 -15.39 -19.37
C PRO A 144 3.90 -15.82 -20.80
N ALA A 145 4.85 -16.47 -21.47
CA ALA A 145 4.72 -16.83 -22.90
C ALA A 145 3.48 -17.69 -23.23
N HIS A 146 2.97 -18.44 -22.25
CA HIS A 146 1.80 -19.30 -22.37
C HIS A 146 0.47 -18.59 -22.03
N ARG A 147 0.50 -17.29 -21.70
CA ARG A 147 -0.67 -16.47 -21.36
C ARG A 147 -0.76 -15.30 -22.33
N GLN A 148 -1.94 -15.12 -22.94
CA GLN A 148 -2.23 -13.92 -23.72
C GLN A 148 -3.10 -12.95 -22.88
N PRO A 149 -2.73 -11.67 -22.78
CA PRO A 149 -3.58 -10.69 -22.12
C PRO A 149 -4.88 -10.47 -22.89
N ARG A 150 -5.98 -10.33 -22.16
CA ARG A 150 -7.32 -10.03 -22.66
C ARG A 150 -7.67 -8.56 -22.46
N CYS A 151 -7.33 -7.99 -21.30
CA CYS A 151 -7.62 -6.58 -20.99
C CYS A 151 -6.37 -5.68 -21.00
N MET A 152 -5.22 -6.17 -20.53
CA MET A 152 -3.94 -5.44 -20.56
C MET A 152 -3.24 -5.58 -21.92
N VAL A 153 -3.96 -5.35 -23.00
CA VAL A 153 -3.43 -5.31 -24.37
C VAL A 153 -2.85 -3.91 -24.69
N SER A 154 -2.15 -3.75 -25.80
CA SER A 154 -1.60 -2.44 -26.18
C SER A 154 -2.67 -1.35 -26.14
N GLY A 155 -2.41 -0.26 -25.40
CA GLY A 155 -3.34 0.86 -25.22
C GLY A 155 -4.31 0.74 -24.04
N TRP A 156 -4.28 -0.35 -23.25
CA TRP A 156 -5.15 -0.54 -22.09
C TRP A 156 -5.08 0.62 -21.08
N ASP A 157 -3.89 1.18 -20.90
CA ASP A 157 -3.63 2.28 -19.98
C ASP A 157 -4.29 3.56 -20.46
N THR A 158 -4.20 3.86 -21.75
CA THR A 158 -4.87 5.01 -22.36
C THR A 158 -6.38 4.87 -22.29
N GLU A 159 -6.93 3.66 -22.44
CA GLU A 159 -8.36 3.40 -22.27
C GLU A 159 -8.84 3.70 -20.84
N VAL A 160 -8.11 3.21 -19.83
CA VAL A 160 -8.45 3.37 -18.41
C VAL A 160 -8.24 4.81 -17.94
N PHE A 161 -7.05 5.36 -18.21
CA PHE A 161 -6.61 6.63 -17.63
C PHE A 161 -6.91 7.83 -18.52
N GLY A 162 -7.18 7.63 -19.82
CA GLY A 162 -7.29 8.71 -20.81
C GLY A 162 -5.94 9.25 -21.28
N CYS A 163 -4.84 8.62 -20.86
CA CYS A 163 -3.46 8.93 -21.25
C CYS A 163 -2.57 7.70 -20.98
N PRO A 164 -1.35 7.63 -21.54
CA PRO A 164 -0.39 6.60 -21.19
C PRO A 164 -0.12 6.54 -19.68
N LEU A 165 0.13 5.34 -19.14
CA LEU A 165 0.39 5.15 -17.70
C LEU A 165 1.53 6.04 -17.17
N PRO A 166 2.65 6.28 -17.89
CA PRO A 166 3.61 7.30 -17.50
C PRO A 166 2.94 8.66 -17.25
N ASP A 167 2.19 9.23 -18.19
CA ASP A 167 1.57 10.54 -18.03
C ASP A 167 0.59 10.60 -16.84
N TYR A 168 -0.11 9.51 -16.56
CA TYR A 168 -0.97 9.38 -15.38
C TYR A 168 -0.16 9.45 -14.07
N VAL A 169 0.95 8.71 -13.98
CA VAL A 169 1.85 8.75 -12.82
C VAL A 169 2.51 10.13 -12.70
N GLY A 170 2.89 10.76 -13.81
CA GLY A 170 3.45 12.11 -13.83
C GLY A 170 2.48 13.16 -13.35
N THR A 171 1.22 13.03 -13.73
CA THR A 171 0.12 13.87 -13.23
C THR A 171 -0.02 13.73 -11.71
N ALA A 172 0.02 12.49 -11.19
CA ALA A 172 -0.03 12.25 -9.76
C ALA A 172 1.17 12.87 -9.02
N GLN A 173 2.38 12.72 -9.57
CA GLN A 173 3.59 13.29 -8.99
C GLN A 173 3.58 14.82 -9.00
N LEU A 174 3.11 15.45 -10.08
CA LEU A 174 2.96 16.91 -10.15
C LEU A 174 1.94 17.38 -9.12
N LEU A 175 0.75 16.77 -9.07
CA LEU A 175 -0.29 17.13 -8.11
C LEU A 175 0.21 16.97 -6.66
N TRP A 176 0.90 15.87 -6.36
CA TRP A 176 1.50 15.61 -5.05
C TRP A 176 2.58 16.64 -4.69
N GLY A 177 3.53 16.89 -5.60
CA GLY A 177 4.61 17.85 -5.39
C GLY A 177 4.09 19.27 -5.19
N CYS A 178 3.14 19.71 -6.02
CA CYS A 178 2.47 21.01 -5.85
C CYS A 178 1.76 21.09 -4.50
N ALA A 179 1.02 20.05 -4.11
CA ALA A 179 0.34 20.01 -2.83
C ALA A 179 1.33 20.08 -1.66
N LEU A 180 2.48 19.39 -1.71
CA LEU A 180 3.50 19.50 -0.67
C LEU A 180 4.12 20.91 -0.60
N LEU A 181 4.39 21.53 -1.74
CA LEU A 181 5.08 22.83 -1.79
C LEU A 181 4.15 24.03 -1.55
N ASN A 182 2.84 23.87 -1.75
CA ASN A 182 1.86 24.95 -1.67
C ASN A 182 0.79 24.71 -0.60
N ALA A 183 1.20 24.27 0.60
CA ALA A 183 0.32 24.10 1.76
C ALA A 183 -0.94 23.27 1.46
N GLY A 184 -0.76 22.20 0.69
CA GLY A 184 -1.81 21.28 0.26
C GLY A 184 -2.56 21.71 -0.99
N ARG A 185 -2.12 22.75 -1.72
CA ARG A 185 -2.84 23.25 -2.91
C ARG A 185 -2.22 22.86 -4.24
N PHE A 186 -3.08 22.71 -5.23
CA PHE A 186 -2.71 22.72 -6.64
C PHE A 186 -3.51 23.82 -7.34
N ASP A 187 -2.80 24.76 -7.96
CA ASP A 187 -3.39 25.84 -8.75
C ASP A 187 -2.98 25.69 -10.21
N PRO A 188 -3.91 25.50 -11.16
CA PRO A 188 -3.61 25.46 -12.59
C PRO A 188 -2.85 26.67 -13.12
N ALA A 189 -2.88 27.81 -12.42
CA ALA A 189 -2.08 28.99 -12.75
C ALA A 189 -0.56 28.73 -12.68
N LEU A 190 -0.11 27.62 -12.07
CA LEU A 190 1.30 27.23 -12.09
C LEU A 190 1.84 27.10 -13.53
N TYR A 191 0.98 26.72 -14.49
CA TYR A 191 1.34 26.59 -15.89
C TYR A 191 1.63 27.93 -16.58
N ASP A 192 1.22 29.04 -15.96
CA ASP A 192 1.49 30.39 -16.45
C ASP A 192 2.84 30.92 -15.92
N SER A 193 3.60 30.07 -15.18
CA SER A 193 4.95 30.36 -14.69
C SER A 193 6.05 29.71 -15.54
N PRO A 194 7.32 30.18 -15.45
CA PRO A 194 8.44 29.54 -16.13
C PRO A 194 8.67 28.07 -15.77
N ASP A 195 8.32 27.66 -14.54
CA ASP A 195 8.37 26.25 -14.15
C ASP A 195 7.20 25.45 -14.76
N GLY A 196 6.06 26.10 -14.97
CA GLY A 196 4.92 25.58 -15.71
C GLY A 196 5.27 25.09 -17.11
N GLU A 197 6.08 25.86 -17.85
CA GLU A 197 6.55 25.46 -19.19
C GLU A 197 7.39 24.18 -19.17
N LYS A 198 8.16 23.92 -18.09
CA LYS A 198 8.95 22.69 -17.97
C LYS A 198 8.05 21.47 -17.77
N PHE A 199 6.98 21.63 -16.99
CA PHE A 199 5.99 20.58 -16.81
C PHE A 199 5.23 20.30 -18.12
N ASP A 200 4.81 21.35 -18.83
CA ASP A 200 4.05 21.23 -20.08
C ASP A 200 4.83 20.51 -21.20
N ARG A 201 6.15 20.66 -21.24
CA ARG A 201 7.04 19.89 -22.14
C ARG A 201 7.07 18.39 -21.86
N THR A 202 6.72 17.98 -20.64
CA THR A 202 6.76 16.57 -20.21
C THR A 202 5.37 15.94 -20.26
N VAL A 203 4.38 16.59 -19.66
CA VAL A 203 2.96 16.20 -19.70
C VAL A 203 2.16 17.47 -19.91
N SER A 204 1.40 17.54 -21.01
CA SER A 204 0.69 18.77 -21.37
C SER A 204 -0.29 19.21 -20.27
N ARG A 205 -0.48 20.52 -20.11
CA ARG A 205 -1.48 21.13 -19.21
C ARG A 205 -2.85 20.50 -19.39
N ASP A 206 -3.26 20.32 -20.64
CA ASP A 206 -4.55 19.75 -21.02
C ASP A 206 -4.69 18.28 -20.56
N THR A 207 -3.65 17.46 -20.74
CA THR A 207 -3.61 16.09 -20.20
C THR A 207 -3.70 16.11 -18.67
N VAL A 208 -2.88 16.91 -17.99
CA VAL A 208 -2.86 16.98 -16.52
C VAL A 208 -4.22 17.37 -15.98
N LEU A 209 -4.83 18.44 -16.50
CA LEU A 209 -6.12 18.93 -15.98
C LEU A 209 -7.24 17.91 -16.20
N ARG A 210 -7.32 17.26 -17.37
CA ARG A 210 -8.31 16.20 -17.62
C ARG A 210 -8.13 14.98 -16.72
N VAL A 211 -6.89 14.54 -16.53
CA VAL A 211 -6.58 13.38 -15.68
C VAL A 211 -6.91 13.69 -14.23
N ILE A 212 -6.55 14.90 -13.75
CA ILE A 212 -6.91 15.37 -12.42
C ILE A 212 -8.43 15.37 -12.25
N GLU A 213 -9.17 15.99 -13.17
CA GLU A 213 -10.62 16.07 -13.10
C GLU A 213 -11.28 14.69 -13.05
N ARG A 214 -10.85 13.78 -13.92
CA ARG A 214 -11.45 12.44 -14.05
C ARG A 214 -11.13 11.53 -12.86
N HIS A 215 -9.89 11.55 -12.40
CA HIS A 215 -9.36 10.53 -11.49
C HIS A 215 -9.07 11.05 -10.09
N PHE A 216 -8.61 12.29 -9.94
CA PHE A 216 -8.11 12.79 -8.66
C PHE A 216 -9.08 13.74 -7.95
N ALA A 217 -9.86 14.52 -8.70
CA ALA A 217 -10.72 15.55 -8.16
C ALA A 217 -12.07 15.00 -7.69
N THR A 218 -12.55 15.53 -6.57
CA THR A 218 -13.88 15.30 -5.99
C THR A 218 -14.44 16.59 -5.42
N ASP A 219 -15.70 16.57 -5.02
CA ASP A 219 -16.37 17.65 -4.31
C ASP A 219 -16.95 17.15 -2.98
N VAL A 220 -17.41 18.10 -2.15
CA VAL A 220 -17.96 17.80 -0.82
C VAL A 220 -19.20 16.89 -0.92
N ALA A 221 -20.03 17.07 -1.95
CA ALA A 221 -21.26 16.30 -2.12
C ALA A 221 -20.98 14.82 -2.45
N SER A 222 -19.99 14.56 -3.31
CA SER A 222 -19.52 13.24 -3.70
C SER A 222 -18.88 12.50 -2.53
N VAL A 223 -18.07 13.19 -1.72
CA VAL A 223 -17.51 12.60 -0.49
C VAL A 223 -18.62 12.24 0.50
N LYS A 224 -19.64 13.09 0.68
CA LYS A 224 -20.81 12.79 1.52
C LYS A 224 -21.60 11.57 1.01
N ALA A 225 -21.81 11.47 -0.29
CA ALA A 225 -22.50 10.33 -0.90
C ALA A 225 -21.71 9.03 -0.71
N ALA A 226 -20.39 9.06 -0.96
CA ALA A 226 -19.51 7.92 -0.76
C ALA A 226 -19.46 7.49 0.71
N GLU A 227 -19.35 8.43 1.66
CA GLU A 227 -19.36 8.12 3.10
C GLU A 227 -20.67 7.46 3.54
N LYS A 228 -21.80 7.97 3.04
CA LYS A 228 -23.12 7.38 3.31
C LYS A 228 -23.18 5.94 2.79
N HIS A 229 -22.70 5.69 1.58
CA HIS A 229 -22.66 4.35 1.00
C HIS A 229 -21.75 3.40 1.80
N THR A 230 -20.54 3.84 2.17
CA THR A 230 -19.61 3.07 3.02
C THR A 230 -20.26 2.69 4.36
N THR A 231 -20.90 3.66 5.03
CA THR A 231 -21.57 3.42 6.32
C THR A 231 -22.74 2.45 6.18
N GLN A 232 -23.52 2.56 5.10
CA GLN A 232 -24.64 1.65 4.82
C GLN A 232 -24.18 0.22 4.53
N ASN A 233 -23.07 0.06 3.80
CA ASN A 233 -22.50 -1.26 3.53
C ASN A 233 -21.94 -1.90 4.80
N LEU A 234 -21.19 -1.13 5.60
CA LEU A 234 -20.67 -1.61 6.87
C LEU A 234 -21.81 -2.10 7.79
N ALA A 235 -22.92 -1.37 7.86
CA ALA A 235 -24.07 -1.75 8.70
C ALA A 235 -24.76 -3.06 8.27
N ARG A 236 -24.53 -3.53 7.03
CA ARG A 236 -25.03 -4.81 6.51
C ARG A 236 -24.12 -6.00 6.86
N VAL A 237 -22.87 -5.76 7.25
CA VAL A 237 -21.91 -6.81 7.61
C VAL A 237 -22.06 -7.16 9.09
N ALA A 238 -22.04 -8.45 9.42
CA ALA A 238 -22.02 -8.91 10.81
C ALA A 238 -20.81 -8.31 11.56
N GLY A 239 -21.03 -7.80 12.77
CA GLY A 239 -20.00 -7.07 13.54
C GLY A 239 -19.73 -5.64 13.07
N GLY A 240 -20.24 -5.20 11.91
CA GLY A 240 -19.96 -3.87 11.35
C GLY A 240 -20.67 -2.69 12.02
N LYS A 241 -21.63 -2.92 12.93
CA LYS A 241 -22.44 -1.83 13.52
C LYS A 241 -21.70 -0.97 14.57
N ALA A 242 -20.50 -1.37 14.98
CA ALA A 242 -19.70 -0.62 15.94
C ALA A 242 -19.24 0.72 15.32
N ALA A 243 -19.68 1.84 15.88
CA ALA A 243 -19.38 3.18 15.35
C ALA A 243 -17.87 3.44 15.21
N GLN A 244 -17.06 2.85 16.09
CA GLN A 244 -15.61 2.99 16.12
C GLN A 244 -14.92 2.38 14.89
N LEU A 245 -15.60 1.48 14.16
CA LEU A 245 -15.05 0.88 12.93
C LEU A 245 -15.00 1.87 11.77
N ARG A 246 -15.74 3.00 11.83
CA ARG A 246 -15.84 3.95 10.71
C ARG A 246 -14.46 4.41 10.22
N ARG A 247 -13.55 4.78 11.13
CA ARG A 247 -12.22 5.30 10.75
C ARG A 247 -11.41 4.31 9.89
N PHE A 248 -11.63 3.01 10.08
CA PHE A 248 -10.93 1.93 9.39
C PHE A 248 -11.61 1.52 8.06
N THR A 249 -12.80 2.03 7.77
CA THR A 249 -13.47 1.80 6.48
C THR A 249 -12.88 2.64 5.37
N TYR A 250 -13.25 2.36 4.11
CA TYR A 250 -12.85 3.11 2.93
C TYR A 250 -13.03 4.62 3.10
N ASN A 251 -11.92 5.35 3.03
CA ASN A 251 -11.89 6.81 2.94
C ASN A 251 -12.09 7.21 1.46
N PRO A 252 -13.15 7.97 1.11
CA PRO A 252 -13.36 8.41 -0.28
C PRO A 252 -12.19 9.17 -0.90
N LEU A 253 -11.34 9.80 -0.09
CA LEU A 253 -10.14 10.49 -0.56
C LEU A 253 -9.04 9.53 -1.05
N LEU A 254 -9.11 8.23 -0.76
CA LEU A 254 -8.22 7.22 -1.38
C LEU A 254 -8.48 7.11 -2.89
N GLY A 255 -9.75 7.20 -3.29
CA GLY A 255 -10.14 7.13 -4.69
C GLY A 255 -9.97 8.46 -5.42
N ARG A 256 -10.28 9.58 -4.76
CA ARG A 256 -10.22 10.93 -5.32
C ARG A 256 -9.67 11.93 -4.28
N PRO A 257 -8.33 12.11 -4.21
CA PRO A 257 -7.65 12.81 -3.10
C PRO A 257 -7.69 14.34 -3.15
N ALA A 258 -8.07 14.94 -4.28
CA ALA A 258 -8.10 16.40 -4.46
C ALA A 258 -9.55 16.93 -4.38
N VAL A 259 -9.78 17.98 -3.61
CA VAL A 259 -11.12 18.52 -3.34
C VAL A 259 -11.29 19.89 -3.98
N THR A 260 -12.40 20.07 -4.69
CA THR A 260 -12.84 21.33 -5.29
C THR A 260 -13.71 22.16 -4.34
N GLY A 261 -13.85 23.46 -4.62
CA GLY A 261 -14.81 24.33 -3.92
C GLY A 261 -14.36 24.83 -2.54
N LEU A 262 -13.07 24.71 -2.20
CA LEU A 262 -12.48 25.14 -0.92
C LEU A 262 -11.40 26.22 -1.13
N GLY A 263 -11.81 27.28 -1.83
CA GLY A 263 -10.94 28.38 -2.27
C GLY A 263 -10.40 28.17 -3.69
N PRO A 264 -9.33 28.89 -4.08
CA PRO A 264 -8.75 28.78 -5.41
C PRO A 264 -8.05 27.42 -5.61
N GLY A 265 -8.15 26.90 -6.83
CA GLY A 265 -7.56 25.63 -7.23
C GLY A 265 -8.18 24.41 -6.52
N LEU A 266 -7.35 23.39 -6.37
CA LEU A 266 -7.68 22.14 -5.67
C LEU A 266 -6.97 22.09 -4.33
N LEU A 267 -7.63 21.51 -3.35
CA LEU A 267 -7.06 21.24 -2.04
C LEU A 267 -6.85 19.73 -1.88
N CYS A 268 -5.64 19.31 -1.55
CA CYS A 268 -5.29 17.93 -1.21
C CYS A 268 -5.10 17.83 0.32
N PRO A 269 -6.12 17.43 1.10
CA PRO A 269 -6.03 17.45 2.56
C PRO A 269 -4.94 16.52 3.12
N SER A 270 -4.63 15.44 2.40
CA SER A 270 -3.50 14.56 2.68
C SER A 270 -2.79 14.26 1.36
N PRO A 271 -1.69 14.97 1.04
CA PRO A 271 -0.96 14.79 -0.21
C PRO A 271 -0.54 13.34 -0.47
N GLN A 272 -0.23 12.54 0.56
CA GLN A 272 0.13 11.13 0.41
C GLN A 272 -0.95 10.29 -0.27
N LEU A 273 -2.22 10.68 -0.17
CA LEU A 273 -3.31 9.97 -0.87
C LEU A 273 -3.23 10.15 -2.39
N VAL A 274 -2.68 11.28 -2.87
CA VAL A 274 -2.38 11.51 -4.29
C VAL A 274 -1.34 10.51 -4.76
N TRP A 275 -0.23 10.39 -4.02
CA TRP A 275 0.84 9.44 -4.31
C TRP A 275 0.34 8.00 -4.39
N ARG A 276 -0.40 7.59 -3.36
CA ARG A 276 -0.93 6.23 -3.23
C ARG A 276 -1.82 5.82 -4.41
N LYS A 277 -2.52 6.76 -5.02
CA LYS A 277 -3.38 6.48 -6.18
C LYS A 277 -2.60 6.07 -7.45
N ALA A 278 -1.31 6.38 -7.51
CA ALA A 278 -0.43 6.01 -8.62
C ALA A 278 0.49 4.80 -8.32
N THR A 279 0.39 4.18 -7.15
CA THR A 279 1.10 2.93 -6.82
C THR A 279 0.39 1.70 -7.40
N PRO A 280 0.99 0.50 -7.36
CA PRO A 280 0.33 -0.69 -7.90
C PRO A 280 -1.04 -0.99 -7.31
N SER A 281 -1.27 -0.68 -6.04
CA SER A 281 -2.59 -0.79 -5.41
C SER A 281 -3.61 0.19 -6.01
N GLY A 282 -3.21 1.44 -6.26
CA GLY A 282 -4.05 2.43 -6.93
C GLY A 282 -4.42 2.03 -8.36
N ILE A 283 -3.44 1.53 -9.12
CA ILE A 283 -3.64 1.01 -10.48
C ILE A 283 -4.54 -0.24 -10.47
N TYR A 284 -4.33 -1.16 -9.51
CA TYR A 284 -5.16 -2.34 -9.33
C TYR A 284 -6.63 -1.97 -9.14
N HIS A 285 -6.94 -1.03 -8.26
CA HIS A 285 -8.32 -0.62 -8.00
C HIS A 285 -8.94 0.11 -9.18
N THR A 286 -8.19 1.01 -9.83
CA THR A 286 -8.68 1.76 -11.01
C THR A 286 -8.94 0.82 -12.19
N GLY A 287 -8.04 -0.13 -12.46
CA GLY A 287 -8.23 -1.13 -13.51
C GLY A 287 -9.37 -2.10 -13.19
N ARG A 288 -9.55 -2.50 -11.92
CA ARG A 288 -10.70 -3.32 -11.49
C ARG A 288 -12.04 -2.63 -11.74
N GLU A 289 -12.12 -1.33 -11.48
CA GLU A 289 -13.35 -0.56 -11.70
C GLU A 289 -13.73 -0.50 -13.19
N HIS A 290 -12.73 -0.49 -14.07
CA HIS A 290 -12.94 -0.41 -15.52
C HIS A 290 -13.14 -1.78 -16.19
N PHE A 291 -12.24 -2.75 -15.94
CA PHE A 291 -12.20 -4.06 -16.59
C PHE A 291 -12.72 -5.21 -15.72
N GLY A 292 -13.04 -4.97 -14.45
CA GLY A 292 -13.55 -6.00 -13.56
C GLY A 292 -12.51 -7.06 -13.16
N PRO A 293 -12.92 -8.34 -12.96
CA PRO A 293 -12.06 -9.39 -12.44
C PRO A 293 -10.93 -9.81 -13.39
N ASP A 294 -11.09 -9.59 -14.70
CA ASP A 294 -10.08 -9.96 -15.70
C ASP A 294 -8.77 -9.19 -15.50
N PHE A 295 -8.85 -7.91 -15.12
CA PHE A 295 -7.67 -7.10 -14.79
C PHE A 295 -6.95 -7.59 -13.54
N LEU A 296 -7.70 -8.08 -12.55
CA LEU A 296 -7.11 -8.62 -11.32
C LEU A 296 -6.33 -9.91 -11.61
N GLN A 297 -6.89 -10.76 -12.46
CA GLN A 297 -6.26 -11.98 -12.91
C GLN A 297 -4.97 -11.68 -13.68
N GLU A 298 -5.02 -10.74 -14.63
CA GLU A 298 -3.85 -10.35 -15.42
C GLU A 298 -2.78 -9.62 -14.61
N THR A 299 -3.18 -8.83 -13.61
CA THR A 299 -2.26 -8.28 -12.60
C THR A 299 -1.55 -9.41 -11.83
N GLY A 300 -2.27 -10.51 -11.56
CA GLY A 300 -1.68 -11.74 -11.00
C GLY A 300 -0.52 -12.26 -11.82
N TYR A 301 -0.74 -12.50 -13.11
CA TYR A 301 0.29 -13.02 -14.01
C TYR A 301 1.49 -12.09 -14.15
N LEU A 302 1.26 -10.76 -14.24
CA LEU A 302 2.36 -9.80 -14.26
C LEU A 302 3.10 -9.75 -12.92
N PHE A 303 2.40 -9.93 -11.80
CA PHE A 303 3.03 -9.89 -10.48
C PHE A 303 3.90 -11.13 -10.23
N GLU A 304 3.45 -12.31 -10.66
CA GLU A 304 4.23 -13.55 -10.68
C GLU A 304 5.55 -13.35 -11.43
N GLU A 305 5.50 -12.85 -12.68
CA GLU A 305 6.69 -12.58 -13.48
C GLU A 305 7.56 -11.44 -12.92
N TYR A 306 6.95 -10.43 -12.31
CA TYR A 306 7.66 -9.34 -11.66
C TYR A 306 8.52 -9.85 -10.49
N VAL A 307 7.96 -10.71 -9.63
CA VAL A 307 8.71 -11.35 -8.55
C VAL A 307 9.83 -12.21 -9.14
N GLY A 308 9.57 -12.99 -10.18
CA GLY A 308 10.61 -13.76 -10.88
C GLY A 308 11.75 -12.88 -11.42
N ARG A 309 11.46 -11.67 -11.92
CA ARG A 309 12.51 -10.71 -12.32
C ARG A 309 13.34 -10.26 -11.12
N GLN A 310 12.71 -9.99 -9.97
CA GLN A 310 13.40 -9.61 -8.75
C GLN A 310 14.33 -10.72 -8.24
N LEU A 311 13.85 -11.97 -8.19
CA LEU A 311 14.64 -13.12 -7.72
C LEU A 311 15.90 -13.34 -8.57
N ARG A 312 15.84 -13.10 -9.89
CA ARG A 312 17.00 -13.20 -10.81
C ARG A 312 18.07 -12.12 -10.59
N LEU A 313 17.86 -11.16 -9.68
CA LEU A 313 18.89 -10.21 -9.27
C LEU A 313 19.86 -10.79 -8.26
N ILE A 314 19.50 -11.88 -7.59
CA ILE A 314 20.37 -12.56 -6.63
C ILE A 314 21.56 -13.15 -7.41
N PRO A 315 22.82 -12.83 -7.06
CA PRO A 315 23.98 -13.38 -7.72
C PRO A 315 24.18 -14.86 -7.37
N ASP A 316 24.80 -15.62 -8.27
CA ASP A 316 25.29 -16.98 -8.03
C ASP A 316 24.23 -17.99 -7.54
N VAL A 317 22.99 -17.85 -8.00
CA VAL A 317 21.88 -18.80 -7.73
C VAL A 317 21.17 -19.21 -9.02
N ASP A 318 20.56 -20.39 -9.00
CA ASP A 318 19.64 -20.81 -10.05
C ASP A 318 18.20 -20.40 -9.70
N VAL A 319 17.54 -19.68 -10.61
CA VAL A 319 16.14 -19.28 -10.48
C VAL A 319 15.30 -20.04 -11.50
N ILE A 320 14.50 -20.98 -11.01
CA ILE A 320 13.71 -21.91 -11.83
C ILE A 320 12.23 -21.51 -11.73
N SER A 321 11.55 -21.41 -12.87
CA SER A 321 10.11 -21.09 -12.94
C SER A 321 9.23 -22.26 -12.52
N GLU A 322 7.94 -21.99 -12.33
CA GLU A 322 6.88 -22.98 -12.08
C GLU A 322 7.05 -24.24 -12.93
N ILE A 323 6.99 -25.39 -12.27
CA ILE A 323 7.10 -26.73 -12.85
C ILE A 323 5.69 -27.32 -12.97
N THR A 324 5.28 -27.61 -14.20
CA THR A 324 4.07 -28.40 -14.47
C THR A 324 4.40 -29.90 -14.41
N TYR A 325 3.64 -30.65 -13.62
CA TYR A 325 3.86 -32.08 -13.42
C TYR A 325 2.55 -32.86 -13.34
N ARG A 326 2.62 -34.18 -13.45
CA ARG A 326 1.44 -35.05 -13.45
C ARG A 326 1.44 -36.01 -12.29
N VAL A 327 0.37 -35.98 -11.50
CA VAL A 327 0.08 -36.98 -10.48
C VAL A 327 -1.15 -37.77 -10.92
N LYS A 328 -0.94 -39.05 -11.24
CA LYS A 328 -1.96 -39.92 -11.86
C LYS A 328 -2.45 -39.33 -13.18
N ARG A 329 -3.69 -38.81 -13.23
CA ARG A 329 -4.32 -38.20 -14.42
C ARG A 329 -4.45 -36.68 -14.31
N ASN A 330 -4.03 -36.09 -13.20
CA ASN A 330 -4.16 -34.66 -12.96
C ASN A 330 -2.85 -33.96 -13.30
N GLU A 331 -2.94 -32.92 -14.12
CA GLU A 331 -1.86 -31.97 -14.32
C GLU A 331 -1.93 -30.94 -13.19
N LEU A 332 -0.81 -30.76 -12.51
CA LEU A 332 -0.64 -29.89 -11.36
C LEU A 332 0.54 -28.95 -11.63
N GLN A 333 0.54 -27.84 -10.91
CA GLN A 333 1.61 -26.86 -10.93
C GLN A 333 2.31 -26.86 -9.57
N SER A 334 3.59 -26.51 -9.55
CA SER A 334 4.35 -26.27 -8.32
C SER A 334 4.10 -24.87 -7.76
N VAL A 335 4.94 -24.41 -6.82
CA VAL A 335 5.07 -22.97 -6.55
C VAL A 335 5.56 -22.21 -7.79
N ASP A 336 5.34 -20.90 -7.81
CA ASP A 336 5.65 -20.03 -8.96
C ASP A 336 7.14 -19.94 -9.29
N TRP A 337 8.02 -19.95 -8.27
CA TRP A 337 9.48 -19.89 -8.46
C TRP A 337 10.24 -20.73 -7.43
N PHE A 338 11.41 -21.22 -7.84
CA PHE A 338 12.44 -21.77 -6.97
C PHE A 338 13.70 -20.90 -7.05
N VAL A 339 14.36 -20.67 -5.91
CA VAL A 339 15.72 -20.13 -5.87
C VAL A 339 16.62 -21.15 -5.19
N VAL A 340 17.62 -21.62 -5.92
CA VAL A 340 18.56 -22.65 -5.46
C VAL A 340 19.87 -21.98 -5.11
N PHE A 341 20.12 -21.84 -3.81
CA PHE A 341 21.40 -21.44 -3.22
C PHE A 341 22.21 -22.69 -2.87
N ASP A 342 23.52 -22.55 -2.64
CA ASP A 342 24.40 -23.62 -2.19
C ASP A 342 23.96 -24.28 -0.87
N ASP A 343 23.29 -23.53 0.01
CA ASP A 343 22.92 -23.92 1.37
C ASP A 343 21.40 -23.95 1.62
N LEU A 344 20.59 -23.54 0.64
CA LEU A 344 19.14 -23.38 0.78
C LEU A 344 18.41 -23.59 -0.55
N VAL A 345 17.26 -24.27 -0.53
CA VAL A 345 16.26 -24.19 -1.61
C VAL A 345 15.08 -23.37 -1.14
N LEU A 346 14.84 -22.23 -1.78
CA LEU A 346 13.74 -21.33 -1.46
C LEU A 346 12.57 -21.54 -2.44
N LEU A 347 11.41 -21.90 -1.90
CA LEU A 347 10.15 -22.01 -2.64
C LEU A 347 9.42 -20.67 -2.57
N VAL A 348 9.01 -20.11 -3.70
CA VAL A 348 8.35 -18.79 -3.73
C VAL A 348 6.99 -18.91 -4.42
N GLU A 349 5.94 -18.69 -3.64
CA GLU A 349 4.55 -18.64 -4.09
C GLU A 349 4.08 -17.19 -4.12
N VAL A 350 3.53 -16.73 -5.22
CA VAL A 350 3.16 -15.34 -5.47
C VAL A 350 1.65 -15.19 -5.52
N LYS A 351 1.13 -14.14 -4.89
CA LYS A 351 -0.30 -13.81 -4.85
C LYS A 351 -0.49 -12.30 -5.00
N SER A 352 -1.13 -11.86 -6.07
CA SER A 352 -1.50 -10.44 -6.28
C SER A 352 -2.63 -9.94 -5.36
N MET A 353 -2.85 -10.60 -4.23
CA MET A 353 -3.91 -10.27 -3.29
C MET A 353 -3.56 -9.06 -2.43
N MET A 354 -4.61 -8.33 -2.05
CA MET A 354 -4.56 -7.27 -1.06
C MET A 354 -5.59 -7.57 0.05
N PRO A 355 -5.36 -7.11 1.29
CA PRO A 355 -6.36 -7.24 2.36
C PRO A 355 -7.68 -6.56 1.96
N THR A 356 -8.80 -7.27 2.06
CA THR A 356 -10.13 -6.68 1.83
C THR A 356 -10.48 -5.69 2.95
N GLU A 357 -11.49 -4.84 2.75
CA GLU A 357 -11.96 -3.96 3.82
C GLU A 357 -12.37 -4.78 5.06
N ASN A 358 -13.15 -5.85 4.89
CA ASN A 358 -13.55 -6.70 6.02
C ASN A 358 -12.35 -7.31 6.75
N ALA A 359 -11.30 -7.69 6.02
CA ALA A 359 -10.06 -8.19 6.62
C ALA A 359 -9.38 -7.09 7.45
N ARG A 360 -9.21 -5.89 6.90
CA ARG A 360 -8.64 -4.74 7.62
C ARG A 360 -9.45 -4.35 8.84
N LEU A 361 -10.78 -4.52 8.80
CA LEU A 361 -11.66 -4.28 9.93
C LEU A 361 -11.58 -5.38 11.01
N GLY A 362 -10.87 -6.48 10.77
CA GLY A 362 -10.85 -7.63 11.66
C GLY A 362 -12.24 -8.29 11.80
N LEU A 363 -13.08 -8.22 10.76
CA LEU A 363 -14.38 -8.87 10.78
C LEU A 363 -14.23 -10.34 10.39
N GLU A 364 -14.95 -11.23 11.06
CA GLU A 364 -14.85 -12.69 10.93
C GLU A 364 -14.83 -13.17 9.47
N LEU A 365 -15.77 -12.69 8.64
CA LEU A 365 -15.83 -13.03 7.21
C LEU A 365 -14.57 -12.60 6.43
N GLY A 366 -14.02 -11.43 6.74
CA GLY A 366 -12.81 -10.93 6.08
C GLY A 366 -11.54 -11.66 6.52
N VAL A 367 -11.48 -12.05 7.80
CA VAL A 367 -10.42 -12.92 8.32
C VAL A 367 -10.49 -14.29 7.63
N ALA A 368 -11.66 -14.92 7.59
CA ALA A 368 -11.84 -16.21 6.92
C ALA A 368 -11.51 -16.17 5.42
N GLU A 369 -11.82 -15.08 4.72
CA GLU A 369 -11.43 -14.89 3.31
C GLU A 369 -9.91 -14.80 3.14
N THR A 370 -9.24 -14.05 4.02
CA THR A 370 -7.78 -13.90 4.02
C THR A 370 -7.11 -15.22 4.33
N ASP A 371 -7.57 -15.92 5.36
CA ASP A 371 -7.12 -17.25 5.74
C ASP A 371 -7.27 -18.24 4.59
N SER A 372 -8.42 -18.25 3.92
CA SER A 372 -8.67 -19.18 2.80
C SER A 372 -7.68 -18.99 1.64
N LYS A 373 -7.38 -17.73 1.31
CA LYS A 373 -6.43 -17.37 0.24
C LYS A 373 -5.00 -17.74 0.61
N LEU A 374 -4.55 -17.35 1.81
CA LEU A 374 -3.21 -17.70 2.29
C LEU A 374 -3.07 -19.22 2.47
N ALA A 375 -4.06 -19.88 3.05
CA ALA A 375 -4.08 -21.33 3.21
C ALA A 375 -3.93 -22.10 1.90
N ARG A 376 -4.40 -21.56 0.77
CA ARG A 376 -4.13 -22.16 -0.55
C ARG A 376 -2.64 -22.10 -0.90
N ALA A 377 -1.97 -20.98 -0.63
CA ALA A 377 -0.53 -20.83 -0.84
C ALA A 377 0.28 -21.79 0.06
N PHE A 378 -0.06 -21.91 1.34
CA PHE A 378 0.56 -22.89 2.24
C PHE A 378 0.40 -24.33 1.73
N ARG A 379 -0.79 -24.72 1.27
CA ARG A 379 -1.00 -26.05 0.68
C ARG A 379 -0.17 -26.26 -0.57
N GLN A 380 0.00 -25.24 -1.40
CA GLN A 380 0.81 -25.29 -2.63
C GLN A 380 2.29 -25.50 -2.31
N VAL A 381 2.80 -24.78 -1.31
CA VAL A 381 4.17 -24.94 -0.77
C VAL A 381 4.37 -26.37 -0.24
N ASN A 382 3.50 -26.85 0.65
CA ASN A 382 3.60 -28.19 1.23
C ASN A 382 3.53 -29.28 0.14
N ALA A 383 2.59 -29.16 -0.80
CA ALA A 383 2.46 -30.10 -1.90
C ALA A 383 3.73 -30.15 -2.76
N THR A 384 4.31 -28.98 -3.06
CA THR A 384 5.56 -28.88 -3.83
C THR A 384 6.74 -29.49 -3.09
N SER A 385 6.93 -29.15 -1.80
CA SER A 385 7.98 -29.75 -0.97
C SER A 385 7.86 -31.27 -0.92
N ALA A 386 6.64 -31.79 -0.78
CA ALA A 386 6.40 -33.24 -0.76
C ALA A 386 6.78 -33.92 -2.08
N GLN A 387 6.61 -33.26 -3.24
CA GLN A 387 7.05 -33.81 -4.52
C GLN A 387 8.58 -33.87 -4.64
N ILE A 388 9.28 -32.88 -4.08
CA ILE A 388 10.75 -32.87 -4.00
C ILE A 388 11.24 -34.01 -3.11
N ASP A 389 10.62 -34.22 -1.93
CA ASP A 389 10.95 -35.33 -1.03
C ASP A 389 10.72 -36.70 -1.67
N GLN A 390 9.65 -36.82 -2.45
CA GLN A 390 9.33 -38.03 -3.20
C GLN A 390 10.22 -38.23 -4.44
N ARG A 391 11.14 -37.31 -4.71
CA ARG A 391 12.03 -37.30 -5.89
C ARG A 391 11.23 -37.47 -7.18
N HIS A 392 10.10 -36.79 -7.27
CA HIS A 392 9.28 -36.83 -8.47
C HIS A 392 10.13 -36.37 -9.69
N PRO A 393 10.14 -37.09 -10.83
CA PRO A 393 11.08 -36.83 -11.93
C PRO A 393 11.08 -35.40 -12.47
N ALA A 394 9.93 -34.72 -12.44
CA ALA A 394 9.81 -33.31 -12.86
C ALA A 394 10.63 -32.33 -11.98
N PHE A 395 11.00 -32.73 -10.76
CA PHE A 395 11.77 -31.92 -9.81
C PHE A 395 13.23 -32.40 -9.69
N ALA A 396 13.73 -33.18 -10.65
CA ALA A 396 15.07 -33.75 -10.59
C ALA A 396 16.20 -32.70 -10.52
N GLU A 397 15.95 -31.49 -11.03
CA GLU A 397 16.88 -30.36 -10.99
C GLU A 397 16.89 -29.64 -9.62
N ILE A 398 15.92 -29.91 -8.74
CA ILE A 398 15.82 -29.27 -7.43
C ILE A 398 16.59 -30.12 -6.40
N PRO A 399 17.65 -29.57 -5.75
CA PRO A 399 18.43 -30.33 -4.78
C PRO A 399 17.60 -30.77 -3.57
N THR A 400 17.89 -31.97 -3.06
CA THR A 400 17.26 -32.55 -1.85
C THR A 400 18.22 -32.63 -0.66
N ASP A 401 19.45 -32.11 -0.80
CA ASP A 401 20.56 -32.27 0.15
C ASP A 401 20.72 -31.09 1.12
N ARG A 402 19.91 -30.04 0.97
CA ARG A 402 19.95 -28.81 1.76
C ARG A 402 18.54 -28.46 2.28
N PRO A 403 18.43 -27.65 3.35
CA PRO A 403 17.14 -27.25 3.88
C PRO A 403 16.28 -26.53 2.83
N ARG A 404 14.96 -26.62 3.02
CA ARG A 404 13.97 -25.87 2.25
C ARG A 404 13.29 -24.84 3.14
N GLN A 405 13.05 -23.66 2.58
CA GLN A 405 12.17 -22.64 3.16
C GLN A 405 11.21 -22.13 2.09
N ALA A 406 10.18 -21.40 2.49
CA ALA A 406 9.24 -20.79 1.56
C ALA A 406 8.92 -19.32 1.86
N LEU A 407 8.71 -18.55 0.79
CA LEU A 407 8.11 -17.22 0.82
C LEU A 407 6.75 -17.25 0.11
N ILE A 408 5.73 -16.71 0.78
CA ILE A 408 4.45 -16.39 0.14
C ILE A 408 4.44 -14.88 -0.10
N VAL A 409 4.68 -14.47 -1.34
CA VAL A 409 4.85 -13.07 -1.74
C VAL A 409 3.51 -12.47 -2.11
N THR A 410 3.19 -11.32 -1.51
CA THR A 410 1.93 -10.59 -1.70
C THR A 410 2.18 -9.20 -2.26
N LEU A 411 1.21 -8.66 -3.01
CA LEU A 411 1.36 -7.32 -3.62
C LEU A 411 1.43 -6.22 -2.56
N GLU A 412 0.63 -6.35 -1.50
CA GLU A 412 0.58 -5.43 -0.35
C GLU A 412 0.81 -6.19 0.96
N PRO A 413 1.30 -5.55 2.02
CA PRO A 413 1.58 -6.19 3.30
C PRO A 413 0.35 -6.84 3.95
N PHE A 414 0.56 -7.98 4.58
CA PHE A 414 -0.39 -8.64 5.48
C PHE A 414 0.16 -8.59 6.92
N PRO A 415 -0.16 -7.54 7.71
CA PRO A 415 0.56 -7.18 8.93
C PRO A 415 0.63 -8.26 10.01
N VAL A 416 -0.35 -9.17 10.03
CA VAL A 416 -0.46 -10.23 11.06
C VAL A 416 -0.12 -11.61 10.53
N ALA A 417 0.20 -11.76 9.25
CA ALA A 417 0.29 -13.09 8.62
C ALA A 417 1.40 -13.98 9.18
N ASN A 418 2.49 -13.38 9.69
CA ASN A 418 3.59 -14.10 10.33
C ASN A 418 3.47 -14.15 11.85
N ALA A 419 2.61 -13.31 12.44
CA ALA A 419 2.49 -13.20 13.88
C ALA A 419 1.90 -14.50 14.46
N ASN A 420 2.44 -14.96 15.58
CA ASN A 420 1.91 -16.12 16.32
C ASN A 420 0.63 -15.74 17.08
N LEU A 421 -0.39 -15.33 16.34
CA LEU A 421 -1.70 -14.97 16.88
C LEU A 421 -2.65 -16.15 16.66
N PRO A 422 -3.35 -16.61 17.71
CA PRO A 422 -4.41 -17.60 17.59
C PRO A 422 -5.41 -17.20 16.49
N HIS A 423 -5.86 -18.20 15.73
CA HIS A 423 -6.97 -18.08 14.77
C HIS A 423 -6.70 -17.41 13.42
N LEU A 424 -5.45 -17.35 12.95
CA LEU A 424 -5.25 -17.52 11.52
C LEU A 424 -5.32 -19.03 11.29
N ASN A 425 -6.43 -19.56 10.75
CA ASN A 425 -6.61 -21.00 10.50
C ASN A 425 -5.77 -21.46 9.30
N LEU A 426 -4.51 -21.04 9.26
CA LEU A 426 -3.55 -21.40 8.24
C LEU A 426 -3.12 -22.86 8.44
N PRO A 427 -2.94 -23.62 7.36
CA PRO A 427 -2.39 -24.95 7.44
C PRO A 427 -1.01 -24.91 8.10
N THR A 428 -0.69 -25.93 8.89
CA THR A 428 0.67 -26.13 9.37
C THR A 428 1.62 -26.24 8.17
N ALA A 429 2.64 -25.40 8.13
CA ALA A 429 3.66 -25.48 7.11
C ALA A 429 4.61 -26.65 7.40
N ASP A 430 4.91 -27.45 6.38
CA ASP A 430 5.84 -28.58 6.52
C ASP A 430 7.31 -28.12 6.52
N ILE A 431 7.55 -26.88 6.06
CA ILE A 431 8.85 -26.21 6.03
C ILE A 431 8.69 -24.76 6.54
N PRO A 432 9.76 -24.11 7.05
CA PRO A 432 9.69 -22.70 7.46
C PRO A 432 9.14 -21.83 6.34
N THR A 433 8.00 -21.18 6.57
CA THR A 433 7.25 -20.43 5.56
C THR A 433 6.93 -19.04 6.09
N THR A 434 7.22 -18.01 5.29
CA THR A 434 7.01 -16.60 5.66
C THR A 434 6.17 -15.90 4.62
N VAL A 435 5.15 -15.15 5.04
CA VAL A 435 4.39 -14.27 4.16
C VAL A 435 5.11 -12.92 4.08
N VAL A 436 5.39 -12.45 2.87
CA VAL A 436 6.13 -11.20 2.63
C VAL A 436 5.41 -10.34 1.61
N ALA A 437 5.60 -9.03 1.66
CA ALA A 437 5.17 -8.10 0.64
C ALA A 437 6.24 -7.96 -0.46
N ALA A 438 5.83 -7.51 -1.64
CA ALA A 438 6.73 -7.28 -2.78
C ALA A 438 7.97 -6.43 -2.43
N HIS A 439 7.77 -5.39 -1.62
CA HIS A 439 8.85 -4.49 -1.21
C HIS A 439 9.90 -5.16 -0.31
N GLU A 440 9.52 -6.21 0.44
CA GLU A 440 10.48 -6.97 1.26
C GLU A 440 11.35 -7.85 0.37
N VAL A 441 10.80 -8.43 -0.70
CA VAL A 441 11.58 -9.15 -1.72
C VAL A 441 12.52 -8.20 -2.45
N GLU A 442 12.05 -7.03 -2.85
CA GLU A 442 12.88 -6.01 -3.54
C GLU A 442 14.11 -5.58 -2.73
N ARG A 443 13.99 -5.55 -1.40
CA ARG A 443 15.11 -5.29 -0.47
C ARG A 443 15.98 -6.54 -0.29
N LEU A 444 15.36 -7.70 -0.06
CA LEU A 444 16.07 -8.96 0.15
C LEU A 444 17.05 -9.27 -0.99
N VAL A 445 16.63 -9.08 -2.24
CA VAL A 445 17.46 -9.39 -3.43
C VAL A 445 18.58 -8.37 -3.68
N THR A 446 18.64 -7.29 -2.90
CA THR A 446 19.65 -6.22 -3.05
C THR A 446 20.65 -6.14 -1.91
N LEU A 447 20.59 -7.07 -0.94
CA LEU A 447 21.54 -7.13 0.18
C LEU A 447 22.98 -7.24 -0.32
N THR A 448 23.89 -6.50 0.33
CA THR A 448 25.32 -6.46 -0.05
C THR A 448 26.26 -6.89 1.06
N ASP A 449 25.83 -6.80 2.32
CA ASP A 449 26.62 -7.19 3.50
C ASP A 449 26.35 -8.63 3.96
N THR A 450 25.28 -9.26 3.47
CA THR A 450 24.94 -10.67 3.73
C THR A 450 24.25 -11.29 2.51
N THR A 451 24.11 -12.62 2.47
CA THR A 451 23.33 -13.31 1.44
C THR A 451 21.86 -13.45 1.87
N PRO A 452 20.92 -13.48 0.91
CA PRO A 452 19.53 -13.79 1.22
C PRO A 452 19.37 -15.14 1.95
N SER A 453 20.15 -16.17 1.58
CA SER A 453 20.07 -17.47 2.23
C SER A 453 20.50 -17.43 3.70
N SER A 454 21.61 -16.76 4.02
CA SER A 454 22.09 -16.61 5.41
C SER A 454 21.04 -15.92 6.27
N LEU A 455 20.50 -14.78 5.80
CA LEU A 455 19.48 -14.04 6.55
C LEU A 455 18.23 -14.89 6.81
N LEU A 456 17.76 -15.63 5.81
CA LEU A 456 16.58 -16.48 5.93
C LEU A 456 16.82 -17.70 6.84
N LEU A 457 18.01 -18.32 6.77
CA LEU A 457 18.40 -19.42 7.65
C LEU A 457 18.52 -18.94 9.10
N ASP A 458 19.19 -17.82 9.36
CA ASP A 458 19.33 -17.23 10.68
C ASP A 458 17.97 -16.86 11.28
N ARG A 459 17.09 -16.26 10.46
CA ARG A 459 15.73 -15.93 10.88
C ARG A 459 14.92 -17.18 11.23
N ALA A 460 15.02 -18.24 10.43
CA ALA A 460 14.28 -19.48 10.69
C ALA A 460 14.79 -20.24 11.91
N ALA A 461 16.07 -20.09 12.25
CA ALA A 461 16.68 -20.69 13.44
C ALA A 461 16.26 -19.98 14.74
N ASP A 462 15.74 -18.76 14.67
CA ASP A 462 15.27 -17.97 15.82
C ASP A 462 13.73 -18.10 15.97
N PRO A 463 13.23 -18.76 17.04
CA PRO A 463 11.80 -18.98 17.25
C PRO A 463 10.97 -17.70 17.39
N GLU A 464 11.60 -16.59 17.78
CA GLU A 464 10.94 -15.30 17.93
C GLU A 464 10.96 -14.55 16.59
N ARG A 465 12.13 -14.38 15.97
CA ARG A 465 12.29 -13.63 14.71
C ARG A 465 11.58 -14.31 13.53
N SER A 466 11.43 -15.63 13.56
CA SER A 466 10.65 -16.37 12.57
C SER A 466 9.16 -15.98 12.54
N THR A 467 8.66 -15.29 13.58
CA THR A 467 7.28 -14.77 13.64
C THR A 467 7.16 -13.31 13.20
N TRP A 468 8.27 -12.62 12.95
CA TRP A 468 8.27 -11.21 12.57
C TRP A 468 8.08 -11.04 11.06
N ALA A 469 7.64 -9.85 10.63
CA ALA A 469 7.75 -9.47 9.22
C ALA A 469 9.22 -9.52 8.78
N LEU A 470 9.48 -9.91 7.52
CA LEU A 470 10.84 -10.01 6.99
C LEU A 470 11.54 -8.64 7.04
N ASN A 471 10.80 -7.56 6.86
CA ASN A 471 11.26 -6.18 6.94
C ASN A 471 12.03 -5.88 8.24
N GLU A 472 11.63 -6.46 9.38
CA GLU A 472 12.34 -6.28 10.65
C GLU A 472 13.73 -6.91 10.64
N CYS A 473 13.87 -8.06 9.97
CA CYS A 473 15.17 -8.72 9.78
C CYS A 473 16.03 -8.01 8.73
N LEU A 474 15.42 -7.25 7.81
CA LEU A 474 16.13 -6.47 6.79
C LEU A 474 16.64 -5.12 7.34
N ASN A 475 16.15 -4.66 8.49
CA ASN A 475 16.59 -3.41 9.10
C ASN A 475 18.02 -3.54 9.64
N GLY A 476 18.89 -2.59 9.28
CA GLY A 476 20.29 -2.58 9.66
C GLY A 476 21.25 -3.18 8.63
N HIS A 477 20.74 -3.82 7.56
CA HIS A 477 21.55 -4.34 6.46
C HIS A 477 21.78 -3.32 5.35
N GLU A 478 22.91 -3.46 4.66
CA GLU A 478 23.28 -2.63 3.51
C GLU A 478 22.60 -3.14 2.24
N ASN A 479 22.17 -2.22 1.39
CA ASN A 479 21.47 -2.55 0.15
C ASN A 479 22.05 -1.77 -1.03
N SER A 480 22.24 -2.46 -2.15
CA SER A 480 22.47 -1.83 -3.45
C SER A 480 21.17 -1.23 -4.01
N LEU A 481 21.29 -0.37 -5.03
CA LEU A 481 20.11 0.09 -5.75
C LEU A 481 19.49 -1.06 -6.53
N ASN A 482 18.18 -1.27 -6.39
CA ASN A 482 17.45 -2.27 -7.15
C ASN A 482 17.38 -1.87 -8.64
N PRO A 483 18.07 -2.57 -9.57
CA PRO A 483 18.14 -2.18 -10.98
C PRO A 483 16.78 -2.21 -11.70
N ILE A 484 15.85 -3.05 -11.27
CA ILE A 484 14.49 -3.12 -11.85
C ILE A 484 13.69 -1.86 -11.45
N LEU A 485 13.78 -1.44 -10.19
CA LEU A 485 13.14 -0.20 -9.75
C LEU A 485 13.83 1.02 -10.37
N VAL A 486 15.16 1.02 -10.50
CA VAL A 486 15.89 2.08 -11.22
C VAL A 486 15.43 2.19 -12.67
N GLN A 487 15.28 1.06 -13.38
CA GLN A 487 14.71 1.03 -14.74
C GLN A 487 13.27 1.56 -14.76
N GLY A 488 12.43 1.13 -13.81
CA GLY A 488 11.06 1.60 -13.68
C GLY A 488 11.00 3.12 -13.50
N TRP A 489 11.79 3.67 -12.57
CA TRP A 489 11.89 5.11 -12.37
C TRP A 489 12.39 5.83 -13.62
N ALA A 490 13.49 5.37 -14.22
CA ALA A 490 14.09 5.98 -15.40
C ALA A 490 13.18 5.98 -16.64
N SER A 491 12.15 5.13 -16.67
CA SER A 491 11.18 5.10 -17.77
C SER A 491 10.17 6.25 -17.75
N TYR A 492 10.09 6.99 -16.64
CA TYR A 492 9.24 8.17 -16.57
C TYR A 492 9.91 9.37 -17.25
N PRO A 493 9.20 10.12 -18.09
CA PRO A 493 9.78 11.21 -18.88
C PRO A 493 10.33 12.37 -18.02
N TRP A 494 9.89 12.53 -16.76
CA TRP A 494 10.43 13.51 -15.81
C TRP A 494 11.58 12.97 -14.92
N ALA A 495 11.91 11.68 -14.96
CA ALA A 495 12.93 11.11 -14.08
C ALA A 495 14.36 11.58 -14.39
N SER A 496 14.62 11.96 -15.65
CA SER A 496 15.88 12.55 -16.11
C SER A 496 15.96 14.06 -15.84
N GLY A 497 14.86 14.68 -15.42
CA GLY A 497 14.78 16.07 -14.99
C GLY A 497 15.44 16.27 -13.63
N ARG A 498 16.77 16.11 -13.54
CA ARG A 498 17.52 16.93 -12.59
C ARG A 498 17.23 18.36 -13.02
N LEU A 499 16.39 19.08 -12.27
CA LEU A 499 16.51 20.53 -12.21
C LEU A 499 17.99 20.78 -12.00
N GLU A 500 18.66 21.43 -12.97
CA GLU A 500 20.05 21.83 -12.76
C GLU A 500 20.10 22.51 -11.39
N PRO A 501 21.06 22.18 -10.52
CA PRO A 501 21.17 22.80 -9.22
C PRO A 501 21.35 24.30 -9.46
N GLY A 502 20.24 25.04 -9.33
CA GLY A 502 20.28 26.49 -9.23
C GLY A 502 21.23 26.86 -8.11
N PRO A 503 21.92 28.01 -8.20
CA PRO A 503 22.93 28.40 -7.24
C PRO A 503 22.35 28.28 -5.83
N ARG A 504 23.02 27.50 -4.98
CA ARG A 504 22.69 27.36 -3.56
C ARG A 504 22.76 28.76 -2.93
N THR A 505 21.63 29.43 -2.84
CA THR A 505 21.51 30.61 -1.99
C THR A 505 21.33 30.09 -0.58
N VAL A 506 22.36 30.29 0.23
CA VAL A 506 22.37 30.04 1.67
C VAL A 506 21.31 30.94 2.31
N LEU A 507 20.34 30.35 3.01
CA LEU A 507 19.57 30.99 4.07
C LEU A 507 19.61 30.10 5.31
#